data_AF-A0AAD2VE80-F1
#
_entry.id   AF-A0AAD2VE80-F1
#
_cell.length_a   1.000
_cell.length_b   1.000
_cell.length_c   1.000
_cell.angle_alpha   90.00
_cell.angle_beta   90.00
_cell.angle_gamma   90.00
#
_symmetry.space_group_name_H-M   'P 1'
#
loop_
_entity.id
_entity.type
_entity.pdbx_description
1 polymer ?
#
loop_
_entity_poly.entity_id
_entity_poly.type
_entity_poly.pdbx_seq_one_letter_code
_entity_poly.pdbx_strand_id
1 'polypeptide(L)'
;MRDFQNAFDAALAGVDSTIVEVMGIRAQFTSGAQRGGEVLGVFDDPESLGFAGGGVRIEGSSPSLFVRTDTVRAVRRGDTLTINGGMFWVDRVSPDDGGSCYLWLNRGQPPAVNRRR
;
A
#
# COMPACT_ATOMS: atom_id res chain seq x y z
N MET A 1 -24.87 -26.27 -1.60
CA MET A 1 -23.55 -26.87 -1.25
C MET A 1 -22.50 -25.90 -1.79
N ARG A 2 -21.86 -24.99 -1.06
CA ARG A 2 -21.60 -24.80 0.38
C ARG A 2 -21.79 -23.31 0.75
N ASP A 3 -22.87 -22.95 1.44
CA ASP A 3 -23.07 -21.61 2.05
C ASP A 3 -22.33 -21.48 3.40
N PHE A 4 -21.13 -22.07 3.45
CA PHE A 4 -20.23 -22.10 4.61
C PHE A 4 -18.90 -21.42 4.28
N GLN A 5 -18.92 -20.40 3.42
CA GLN A 5 -17.81 -19.47 3.24
C GLN A 5 -18.26 -18.11 3.75
N ASN A 6 -17.84 -17.54 4.86
CA ASN A 6 -17.04 -18.00 5.98
C ASN A 6 -17.25 -16.88 7.02
N ALA A 7 -18.05 -17.11 8.08
CA ALA A 7 -18.32 -16.06 9.08
C ALA A 7 -17.02 -15.55 9.74
N PHE A 8 -15.97 -16.38 9.74
CA PHE A 8 -14.63 -16.00 10.17
C PHE A 8 -13.90 -15.13 9.13
N ASP A 9 -13.98 -15.41 7.82
CA ASP A 9 -13.37 -14.50 6.81
C ASP A 9 -14.11 -13.17 6.75
N ALA A 10 -15.43 -13.18 6.89
CA ALA A 10 -16.22 -11.94 6.96
C ALA A 10 -15.88 -11.13 8.22
N ALA A 11 -15.63 -11.80 9.35
CA ALA A 11 -15.16 -11.15 10.57
C ALA A 11 -13.72 -10.63 10.42
N LEU A 12 -12.81 -11.40 9.80
CA LEU A 12 -11.43 -10.97 9.53
C LEU A 12 -11.41 -9.76 8.59
N ALA A 13 -12.16 -9.79 7.50
CA ALA A 13 -12.33 -8.66 6.59
C ALA A 13 -12.93 -7.42 7.30
N GLY A 14 -13.81 -7.64 8.29
CA GLY A 14 -14.36 -6.58 9.14
C GLY A 14 -13.32 -5.98 10.10
N VAL A 15 -12.42 -6.80 10.66
CA VAL A 15 -11.30 -6.34 11.49
C VAL A 15 -10.29 -5.54 10.66
N ASP A 16 -9.93 -6.02 9.47
CA ASP A 16 -9.05 -5.29 8.54
C ASP A 16 -9.63 -3.92 8.18
N SER A 17 -10.94 -3.86 7.92
CA SER A 17 -11.64 -2.61 7.66
C SER A 17 -11.56 -1.65 8.85
N THR A 18 -11.72 -2.16 10.08
CA THR A 18 -11.61 -1.34 11.30
C THR A 18 -10.19 -0.83 11.54
N ILE A 19 -9.17 -1.67 11.30
CA ILE A 19 -7.76 -1.27 11.44
C ILE A 19 -7.42 -0.18 10.43
N VAL A 20 -7.85 -0.33 9.18
CA VAL A 20 -7.69 0.70 8.14
C VAL A 20 -8.45 1.98 8.51
N GLU A 21 -9.64 1.89 9.09
CA GLU A 21 -10.41 3.07 9.51
C GLU A 21 -9.78 3.81 10.71
N VAL A 22 -9.20 3.08 11.67
CA VAL A 22 -8.68 3.65 12.93
C VAL A 22 -7.22 4.09 12.82
N MET A 23 -6.40 3.32 12.10
CA MET A 23 -4.95 3.56 11.96
C MET A 23 -4.55 3.98 10.55
N GLY A 24 -5.51 4.07 9.62
CA GLY A 24 -5.22 4.37 8.24
C GLY A 24 -4.80 5.81 7.99
N ILE A 25 -3.87 5.96 7.05
CA ILE A 25 -3.46 7.22 6.48
C ILE A 25 -4.02 7.32 5.07
N ARG A 26 -4.37 8.53 4.67
CA ARG A 26 -4.82 8.83 3.31
C ARG A 26 -3.63 8.83 2.35
N ALA A 27 -3.75 8.01 1.32
CA ALA A 27 -2.86 7.98 0.18
C ALA A 27 -3.59 8.50 -1.05
N GLN A 28 -3.02 9.50 -1.72
CA GLN A 28 -3.62 10.09 -2.92
C GLN A 28 -2.84 9.67 -4.17
N PHE A 29 -3.51 9.02 -5.12
CA PHE A 29 -2.89 8.65 -6.39
C PHE A 29 -2.68 9.88 -7.27
N THR A 30 -1.44 10.07 -7.73
CA THR A 30 -1.04 11.21 -8.56
C THR A 30 -0.84 10.83 -10.04
N SER A 31 -0.83 9.53 -10.35
CA SER A 31 -0.80 9.00 -11.73
C SER A 31 -1.57 7.67 -11.85
N GLY A 32 -1.49 7.03 -13.02
CA GLY A 32 -2.17 5.77 -13.28
C GLY A 32 -3.68 5.91 -13.54
N ALA A 33 -4.35 4.76 -13.60
CA ALA A 33 -5.80 4.68 -13.84
C ALA A 33 -6.63 5.23 -12.66
N GLN A 34 -6.05 5.28 -11.46
CA GLN A 34 -6.67 5.82 -10.25
C GLN A 34 -6.24 7.24 -9.92
N ARG A 35 -5.60 7.96 -10.85
CA ARG A 35 -5.17 9.34 -10.64
C ARG A 35 -6.32 10.22 -10.10
N GLY A 36 -6.03 10.95 -9.02
CA GLY A 36 -6.98 11.81 -8.31
C GLY A 36 -7.83 11.06 -7.28
N GLY A 37 -7.80 9.72 -7.28
CA GLY A 37 -8.42 8.89 -6.25
C GLY A 37 -7.63 8.90 -4.95
N GLU A 38 -8.34 8.66 -3.86
CA GLU A 38 -7.79 8.50 -2.51
C GLU A 38 -8.08 7.08 -2.01
N VAL A 39 -7.14 6.51 -1.27
CA VAL A 39 -7.32 5.26 -0.54
C VAL A 39 -6.90 5.44 0.91
N LEU A 40 -7.61 4.76 1.80
CA LEU A 40 -7.24 4.62 3.20
C LEU A 40 -6.46 3.31 3.38
N GLY A 41 -5.31 3.37 4.04
CA GLY A 41 -4.49 2.20 4.30
C GLY A 41 -3.54 2.38 5.47
N VAL A 42 -3.08 1.28 6.04
CA VAL A 42 -2.05 1.31 7.08
C VAL A 42 -0.70 1.44 6.41
N PHE A 43 -0.05 2.58 6.63
CA PHE A 43 1.27 2.87 6.07
C PHE A 43 2.35 2.43 7.04
N ASP A 44 3.20 1.51 6.61
CA ASP A 44 4.38 1.08 7.34
C ASP A 44 5.63 1.71 6.69
N ASP A 45 6.25 2.63 7.43
CA ASP A 45 7.50 3.27 7.04
C ASP A 45 8.63 2.90 8.02
N PRO A 46 9.57 2.02 7.61
CA PRO A 46 10.70 1.62 8.43
C PRO A 46 11.68 2.77 8.74
N GLU A 47 11.70 3.86 7.95
CA GLU A 47 12.49 5.06 8.28
C GLU A 47 11.93 5.82 9.49
N SER A 48 10.63 5.67 9.83
CA SER A 48 10.05 6.28 11.01
C SER A 48 10.59 5.71 12.33
N LEU A 49 11.16 4.51 12.31
CA LEU A 49 11.81 3.85 13.47
C LEU A 49 13.35 3.95 13.39
N GLY A 50 13.89 4.57 12.35
CA GLY A 50 15.28 4.46 11.89
C GLY A 50 16.35 5.24 12.67
N PHE A 51 16.12 5.63 13.92
CA PHE A 51 17.19 6.13 14.80
C PHE A 51 17.61 5.06 15.81
N ALA A 52 18.21 3.97 15.32
CA ALA A 52 19.12 3.20 16.15
C ALA A 52 20.40 4.03 16.34
N GLY A 53 20.80 4.28 17.58
CA GLY A 53 21.97 5.09 17.89
C GLY A 53 23.22 4.65 17.11
N GLY A 54 24.03 5.62 16.68
CA GLY A 54 25.31 5.39 15.99
C GLY A 54 25.35 5.68 14.49
N GLY A 55 24.28 6.19 13.88
CA GLY A 55 24.31 6.66 12.49
C GLY A 55 24.28 5.55 11.43
N VAL A 56 23.90 4.33 11.79
CA VAL A 56 23.72 3.22 10.85
C VAL A 56 22.32 3.30 10.24
N ARG A 57 22.24 3.65 8.96
CA ARG A 57 21.00 3.61 8.16
C ARG A 57 20.71 2.15 7.80
N ILE A 58 19.54 1.63 8.18
CA ILE A 58 19.07 0.34 7.67
C ILE A 58 18.54 0.59 6.24
N GLU A 59 19.46 0.52 5.30
CA GLU A 59 19.17 0.58 3.87
C GLU A 59 18.58 -0.78 3.46
N GLY A 60 17.26 -0.86 3.23
CA GLY A 60 16.66 -2.08 2.66
C GLY A 60 15.23 -2.44 3.03
N SER A 61 14.54 -1.71 3.92
CA SER A 61 13.10 -1.94 4.11
C SER A 61 12.32 -0.94 3.26
N SER A 62 11.65 -1.43 2.23
CA SER A 62 10.78 -0.64 1.35
C SER A 62 9.48 -0.31 2.09
N PRO A 63 9.01 0.95 2.07
CA PRO A 63 7.73 1.30 2.66
C PRO A 63 6.60 0.46 2.06
N SER A 64 5.57 0.20 2.85
CA SER A 64 4.40 -0.55 2.37
C SER A 64 3.10 0.12 2.81
N LEU A 65 2.05 -0.10 2.02
CA LEU A 65 0.70 0.35 2.34
C LEU A 65 -0.24 -0.86 2.29
N PHE A 66 -0.77 -1.25 3.44
CA PHE A 66 -1.81 -2.27 3.55
C PHE A 66 -3.18 -1.63 3.32
N VAL A 67 -3.90 -2.12 2.31
CA VAL A 67 -5.15 -1.54 1.81
C VAL A 67 -6.16 -2.62 1.53
N ARG A 68 -7.45 -2.25 1.49
CA ARG A 68 -8.48 -3.12 0.94
C ARG A 68 -8.31 -3.29 -0.56
N THR A 69 -8.33 -4.53 -1.04
CA THR A 69 -8.07 -4.89 -2.43
C THR A 69 -9.05 -4.25 -3.41
N ASP A 70 -10.33 -4.12 -3.03
CA ASP A 70 -11.37 -3.53 -3.88
C ASP A 70 -11.11 -2.04 -4.19
N THR A 71 -10.42 -1.34 -3.30
CA THR A 71 -10.07 0.08 -3.46
C THR A 71 -8.88 0.32 -4.37
N VAL A 72 -8.10 -0.71 -4.74
CA VAL A 72 -6.86 -0.57 -5.52
C VAL A 72 -6.78 -1.47 -6.75
N ARG A 73 -7.92 -2.00 -7.22
CA ARG A 73 -7.97 -2.94 -8.36
C ARG A 73 -7.32 -2.42 -9.66
N ALA A 74 -7.31 -1.11 -9.85
CA ALA A 74 -6.76 -0.48 -11.05
C ALA A 74 -5.30 -0.02 -10.89
N VAL A 75 -4.73 -0.12 -9.69
CA VAL A 75 -3.32 0.22 -9.41
C VAL A 75 -2.38 -0.72 -10.15
N ARG A 76 -1.30 -0.18 -10.70
CA ARG A 76 -0.24 -0.91 -11.40
C ARG A 76 1.14 -0.48 -10.93
N ARG A 77 2.14 -1.32 -11.20
CA ARG A 77 3.55 -0.98 -10.97
C ARG A 77 3.91 0.30 -11.74
N GLY A 78 4.57 1.22 -11.05
CA GLY A 78 4.97 2.53 -11.56
C GLY A 78 3.94 3.64 -11.29
N ASP A 79 2.72 3.32 -10.87
CA ASP A 79 1.77 4.33 -10.43
C ASP A 79 2.32 5.07 -9.21
N THR A 80 2.07 6.38 -9.16
CA THR A 80 2.60 7.28 -8.14
C THR A 80 1.50 7.71 -7.19
N LEU A 81 1.85 7.89 -5.92
CA LEU A 81 0.96 8.32 -4.86
C LEU A 81 1.69 9.21 -3.85
N THR A 82 0.93 10.06 -3.17
CA THR A 82 1.42 10.85 -2.04
C THR A 82 0.84 10.32 -0.74
N ILE A 83 1.69 10.22 0.28
CA ILE A 83 1.33 9.80 1.64
C ILE A 83 2.00 10.79 2.60
N ASN A 84 1.22 11.49 3.43
CA ASN A 84 1.73 12.53 4.33
C ASN A 84 2.64 13.59 3.66
N GLY A 85 2.36 13.93 2.39
CA GLY A 85 3.17 14.85 1.59
C GLY A 85 4.45 14.26 0.99
N GLY A 86 4.84 13.04 1.38
CA GLY A 86 5.91 12.27 0.73
C GLY A 86 5.45 11.68 -0.59
N MET A 87 6.33 11.64 -1.59
CA MET A 87 6.06 11.05 -2.90
C MET A 87 6.58 9.60 -2.95
N PHE A 88 5.73 8.69 -3.42
CA PHE A 88 6.04 7.28 -3.56
C PHE A 88 5.56 6.75 -4.91
N TRP A 89 6.07 5.58 -5.30
CA TRP A 89 5.60 4.83 -6.45
C TRP A 89 5.49 3.34 -6.14
N VAL A 90 4.52 2.68 -6.76
CA VAL A 90 4.22 1.27 -6.55
C VAL A 90 5.24 0.41 -7.27
N ASP A 91 6.03 -0.37 -6.54
CA ASP A 91 6.91 -1.38 -7.13
C ASP A 91 6.18 -2.71 -7.36
N ARG A 92 5.31 -3.09 -6.42
CA ARG A 92 4.58 -4.36 -6.48
C ARG A 92 3.25 -4.26 -5.75
N VAL A 93 2.25 -4.95 -6.27
CA VAL A 93 0.98 -5.23 -5.59
C VAL A 93 1.00 -6.70 -5.22
N SER A 94 0.78 -7.03 -3.94
CA SER A 94 0.63 -8.44 -3.53
C SER A 94 -0.67 -9.02 -4.08
N PRO A 95 -0.82 -10.35 -4.15
CA PRO A 95 -2.12 -10.97 -4.31
C PRO A 95 -3.11 -10.51 -3.22
N ASP A 96 -4.39 -10.63 -3.52
CA ASP A 96 -5.48 -10.47 -2.55
C ASP A 96 -5.40 -11.57 -1.49
N ASP A 97 -5.44 -11.17 -0.23
CA ASP A 97 -5.46 -12.06 0.93
C ASP A 97 -6.61 -11.63 1.84
N GLY A 98 -7.73 -12.36 1.78
CA GLY A 98 -8.91 -12.07 2.61
C GLY A 98 -9.63 -10.75 2.33
N GLY A 99 -9.40 -10.11 1.17
CA GLY A 99 -10.00 -8.81 0.81
C GLY A 99 -9.07 -7.62 1.00
N SER A 100 -7.83 -7.88 1.43
CA SER A 100 -6.78 -6.89 1.63
C SER A 100 -5.51 -7.26 0.86
N CYS A 101 -4.65 -6.29 0.58
CA CYS A 101 -3.38 -6.50 -0.09
C CYS A 101 -2.35 -5.45 0.33
N TYR A 102 -1.08 -5.74 0.05
CA TYR A 102 0.02 -4.80 0.22
C TYR A 102 0.40 -4.14 -1.11
N LEU A 103 0.50 -2.82 -1.08
CA LEU A 103 1.29 -2.06 -2.06
C LEU A 103 2.71 -1.91 -1.50
N TRP A 104 3.68 -2.52 -2.17
CA TRP A 104 5.10 -2.29 -1.90
C TRP A 104 5.55 -1.05 -2.64
N LEU A 105 6.13 -0.11 -1.91
CA LEU A 105 6.41 1.23 -2.39
C LEU A 105 7.90 1.51 -2.41
N ASN A 106 8.29 2.41 -3.30
CA ASN A 106 9.59 3.06 -3.29
C ASN A 106 9.41 4.57 -3.21
N ARG A 107 10.37 5.27 -2.61
CA ARG A 107 10.34 6.73 -2.47
C ARG A 107 10.68 7.44 -3.77
N GLY A 108 10.12 8.65 -3.93
CA GLY A 108 10.44 9.56 -5.02
C GLY A 108 9.74 9.18 -6.32
N GLN A 109 10.47 9.34 -7.43
CA GLN A 109 9.94 9.09 -8.77
C GLN A 109 10.28 7.67 -9.25
N PRO A 110 9.36 7.02 -9.97
CA PRO A 110 9.67 5.74 -10.61
C PRO A 110 10.80 5.94 -11.61
N PRO A 111 11.71 4.96 -11.77
CA PRO A 111 12.73 5.03 -12.80
C PRO A 111 12.05 5.23 -14.15
N ALA A 112 12.64 6.06 -15.01
CA ALA A 112 12.15 6.25 -16.37
C ALA A 112 11.99 4.87 -17.00
N VAL A 113 10.73 4.48 -17.28
CA VAL A 113 10.44 3.18 -17.87
C VAL A 113 11.20 3.17 -19.19
N ASN A 114 12.30 2.40 -19.24
CA ASN A 114 12.92 2.05 -20.50
C ASN A 114 11.86 1.25 -21.23
N ARG A 115 11.07 1.95 -22.07
CA ARG A 115 10.16 1.37 -23.05
C ARG A 115 11.02 0.57 -24.01
N ARG A 116 11.44 -0.64 -23.61
CA ARG A 116 11.93 -1.64 -24.55
C ARG A 116 10.74 -1.96 -25.44
N ARG A 117 10.82 -1.41 -26.66
CA ARG A 117 9.95 -1.68 -27.80
C ARG A 117 9.85 -3.18 -28.05
#